data_AF-A0AAX1QBX7-F1
#
_entry.id   AF-A0AAX1QBX7-F1
#
_cell.length_a   1.000
_cell.length_b   1.000
_cell.length_c   1.000
_cell.angle_alpha   90.00
_cell.angle_beta   90.00
_cell.angle_gamma   90.00
#
_symmetry.space_group_name_H-M   'P 1'
#
loop_
_entity.id
_entity.type
_entity.pdbx_description
1 polymer ?
#
loop_
_entity_poly.entity_id
_entity_poly.type
_entity_poly.pdbx_seq_one_letter_code
_entity_poly.pdbx_strand_id
1 'polypeptide(L)'
;MAHKITVTGCPTSSIQDYGKYLAFDMEEKGSPNAPKGIPFKSNAITYTVVLSLKQFNKLNINQEEFSQRRFVVQGEPCLDIPFEQCTGEIGVICMQIQEIEDKKKETKQTPKKGLRVQKSEESKHKEESKQEETKKQILVPIGTRDWIPLEDIKVPEAFLQFTPGMAKQKIVEESIEKNGTVDKPIIIDPETHELLDSYSRYYVAKQKKLDRVPVHY
;
A
#
# COMPACT_ATOMS: atom_id res chain seq x y z
N MET A 1 10.51 -13.42 -29.04
CA MET A 1 9.70 -14.07 -27.99
C MET A 1 9.37 -13.02 -26.96
N ALA A 2 8.13 -12.95 -26.48
CA ALA A 2 7.76 -12.02 -25.43
C ALA A 2 8.31 -12.50 -24.08
N HIS A 3 8.84 -11.56 -23.28
CA HIS A 3 9.37 -11.86 -21.96
C HIS A 3 8.21 -12.10 -20.99
N LYS A 4 8.26 -13.18 -20.22
CA LYS A 4 7.20 -13.53 -19.28
C LYS A 4 7.74 -13.54 -17.85
N ILE A 5 6.98 -12.92 -16.96
CA ILE A 5 7.21 -12.95 -15.52
C ILE A 5 5.99 -13.53 -14.81
N THR A 6 6.22 -14.22 -13.71
CA THR A 6 5.17 -14.68 -12.79
C THR A 6 5.39 -14.02 -11.45
N VAL A 7 4.38 -13.34 -10.92
CA VAL A 7 4.39 -12.68 -9.61
C VAL A 7 3.36 -13.34 -8.72
N THR A 8 3.78 -13.83 -7.54
CA THR A 8 2.89 -14.55 -6.62
C THR A 8 2.85 -13.92 -5.23
N GLY A 9 1.68 -13.47 -4.80
CA GLY A 9 1.56 -12.78 -3.50
C GLY A 9 0.17 -12.23 -3.21
N CYS A 10 0.08 -11.47 -2.12
CA CYS A 10 -1.08 -10.63 -1.85
C CYS A 10 -0.87 -9.26 -2.51
N PRO A 11 -1.94 -8.55 -2.90
CA PRO A 11 -1.85 -7.13 -3.22
C PRO A 11 -1.33 -6.35 -2.02
N THR A 12 -0.39 -5.44 -2.24
CA THR A 12 0.16 -4.56 -1.20
C THR A 12 -0.49 -3.18 -1.21
N SER A 13 -1.15 -2.81 -2.31
CA SER A 13 -1.90 -1.57 -2.44
C SER A 13 -3.35 -1.83 -2.86
N SER A 14 -4.23 -0.86 -2.58
CA SER A 14 -5.61 -0.89 -3.05
C SER A 14 -5.66 -0.81 -4.57
N ILE A 15 -6.66 -1.46 -5.18
CA ILE A 15 -6.89 -1.36 -6.62
C ILE A 15 -7.19 0.09 -7.01
N GLN A 16 -6.47 0.56 -8.02
CA GLN A 16 -6.66 1.85 -8.68
C GLN A 16 -7.44 1.61 -9.96
N ASP A 17 -8.54 2.36 -10.15
CA ASP A 17 -9.39 2.26 -11.34
C ASP A 17 -9.11 3.42 -12.31
N TYR A 18 -8.68 3.08 -13.53
CA TYR A 18 -8.42 4.01 -14.62
C TYR A 18 -9.50 3.97 -15.70
N GLY A 19 -10.66 3.36 -15.41
CA GLY A 19 -11.83 3.23 -16.26
C GLY A 19 -11.71 2.18 -17.36
N LYS A 20 -10.54 2.00 -17.96
CA LYS A 20 -10.28 0.95 -18.98
C LYS A 20 -9.58 -0.28 -18.42
N TYR A 21 -8.78 -0.07 -17.39
CA TYR A 21 -7.96 -1.07 -16.73
C TYR A 21 -7.85 -0.71 -15.25
N LEU A 22 -7.43 -1.69 -14.47
CA LEU A 22 -7.12 -1.55 -13.06
C LEU A 22 -5.61 -1.67 -12.87
N ALA A 23 -5.09 -1.08 -11.81
CA ALA A 23 -3.71 -1.28 -11.38
C ALA A 23 -3.63 -1.52 -9.87
N PHE A 24 -2.69 -2.37 -9.44
CA PHE A 24 -2.38 -2.59 -8.03
C PHE A 24 -0.96 -3.10 -7.89
N ASP A 25 -0.39 -2.97 -6.69
CA ASP A 25 0.98 -3.40 -6.43
C ASP A 25 1.02 -4.78 -5.77
N MET A 26 2.09 -5.51 -6.07
CA MET A 26 2.46 -6.77 -5.43
C MET A 26 3.93 -6.72 -5.04
N GLU A 27 4.29 -7.39 -3.95
CA GLU A 27 5.69 -7.56 -3.57
C GLU A 27 6.11 -9.01 -3.79
N GLU A 28 7.25 -9.20 -4.46
CA GLU A 28 7.90 -10.50 -4.56
C GLU A 28 9.40 -10.39 -4.25
N LYS A 29 9.97 -11.45 -3.70
CA LYS A 29 11.39 -11.54 -3.37
C LYS A 29 12.04 -12.61 -4.22
N GLY A 30 13.27 -12.35 -4.64
CA GLY A 30 14.11 -13.38 -5.24
C GLY A 30 14.31 -14.57 -4.29
N SER A 31 14.62 -15.74 -4.86
CA SER A 31 14.93 -16.94 -4.08
C SER A 31 15.96 -16.62 -2.98
N PRO A 32 15.76 -17.05 -1.73
CA PRO A 32 16.76 -16.86 -0.67
C PRO A 32 18.06 -17.62 -0.95
N ASN A 33 18.00 -18.63 -1.83
CA ASN A 33 19.14 -19.46 -2.21
C ASN A 33 19.65 -19.03 -3.59
N ALA A 34 20.64 -18.15 -3.60
CA ALA A 34 21.43 -17.90 -4.80
C ALA A 34 22.48 -19.01 -5.00
N PRO A 35 22.94 -19.23 -6.25
CA PRO A 35 24.08 -20.09 -6.52
C PRO A 35 25.31 -19.70 -5.68
N LYS A 36 26.06 -20.71 -5.22
CA LYS A 36 27.26 -20.50 -4.40
C LYS A 36 28.26 -19.59 -5.12
N GLY A 37 28.86 -18.66 -4.38
CA GLY A 37 29.88 -17.74 -4.90
C GLY A 37 29.34 -16.41 -5.46
N ILE A 38 28.02 -16.22 -5.49
CA ILE A 38 27.40 -14.95 -5.89
C ILE A 38 27.05 -14.16 -4.62
N PRO A 39 27.58 -12.94 -4.42
CA PRO A 39 27.13 -12.07 -3.36
C PRO A 39 25.69 -11.63 -3.66
N PHE A 40 24.73 -12.30 -3.01
CA PHE A 40 23.32 -12.07 -3.26
C PHE A 40 22.59 -11.82 -1.96
N LYS A 41 21.87 -10.69 -1.92
CA LYS A 41 20.90 -10.37 -0.88
C LYS A 41 19.56 -10.20 -1.57
N SER A 42 18.61 -11.09 -1.26
CA SER A 42 17.25 -10.97 -1.79
C SER A 42 16.56 -9.78 -1.14
N ASN A 43 16.37 -8.72 -1.91
CA ASN A 43 15.50 -7.62 -1.54
C ASN A 43 14.11 -7.84 -2.12
N ALA A 44 13.12 -7.20 -1.50
CA ALA A 44 11.79 -7.08 -2.07
C ALA A 44 11.87 -6.31 -3.40
N ILE A 45 11.11 -6.75 -4.38
CA ILE A 45 10.82 -5.98 -5.59
C ILE A 45 9.31 -5.72 -5.58
N THR A 46 8.93 -4.46 -5.68
CA THR A 46 7.53 -4.08 -5.86
C THR A 46 7.18 -4.05 -7.35
N TYR A 47 6.12 -4.75 -7.72
CA TYR A 47 5.59 -4.81 -9.08
C TYR A 47 4.25 -4.11 -9.14
N THR A 48 4.06 -3.20 -10.09
CA THR A 48 2.73 -2.69 -10.42
C THR A 48 2.09 -3.58 -11.48
N VAL A 49 1.04 -4.28 -11.11
CA VAL A 49 0.27 -5.14 -12.01
C VAL A 49 -0.84 -4.31 -12.65
N VAL A 50 -0.87 -4.27 -13.98
CA VAL A 50 -1.94 -3.67 -14.77
C VAL A 50 -2.78 -4.78 -15.37
N LEU A 51 -4.08 -4.77 -15.11
CA LEU A 51 -5.03 -5.76 -15.64
C LEU A 51 -6.28 -5.10 -16.21
N SER A 52 -6.88 -5.75 -17.21
CA SER A 52 -8.15 -5.29 -17.77
C SER A 52 -9.32 -5.58 -16.82
N LEU A 53 -10.38 -4.77 -16.90
CA LEU A 53 -11.64 -5.00 -16.18
C LEU A 53 -12.21 -6.41 -16.44
N LYS A 54 -12.05 -6.94 -17.66
CA LYS A 54 -12.50 -8.29 -18.02
C LYS A 54 -11.76 -9.38 -17.24
N GLN A 55 -10.48 -9.19 -16.95
CA GLN A 55 -9.70 -10.15 -16.16
C GLN A 55 -10.10 -10.07 -14.69
N PHE A 56 -10.31 -8.87 -14.16
CA PHE A 56 -10.75 -8.68 -12.78
C PHE A 56 -12.14 -9.28 -12.54
N ASN A 57 -13.10 -9.02 -13.42
CA ASN A 57 -14.47 -9.54 -13.29
C ASN A 57 -14.53 -11.07 -13.33
N LYS A 58 -13.54 -11.74 -13.96
CA LYS A 58 -13.44 -13.21 -13.97
C LYS A 58 -13.06 -13.80 -12.62
N LEU A 59 -12.45 -13.01 -11.72
CA LEU A 59 -12.11 -13.45 -10.38
C LEU A 59 -13.35 -13.58 -9.50
N ASN A 60 -14.41 -12.80 -9.78
CA ASN A 60 -15.64 -12.77 -8.99
C ASN A 60 -15.40 -12.44 -7.51
N ILE A 61 -14.53 -11.45 -7.26
CA ILE A 61 -14.09 -11.00 -5.92
C ILE A 61 -14.44 -9.52 -5.79
N ASN A 62 -14.86 -9.09 -4.60
CA ASN A 62 -15.02 -7.68 -4.29
C ASN A 62 -13.66 -7.00 -3.95
N GLN A 63 -13.60 -5.68 -3.98
CA GLN A 63 -12.34 -4.95 -3.80
C GLN A 63 -11.75 -5.11 -2.39
N GLU A 64 -12.59 -5.33 -1.38
CA GLU A 64 -12.18 -5.56 0.01
C GLU A 64 -11.52 -6.93 0.19
N GLU A 65 -12.13 -8.00 -0.32
CA GLU A 65 -11.57 -9.35 -0.27
C GLU A 65 -10.35 -9.51 -1.17
N PHE A 66 -10.26 -8.73 -2.25
CA PHE A 66 -9.11 -8.74 -3.15
C PHE A 66 -7.80 -8.47 -2.41
N SER A 67 -7.78 -7.50 -1.48
CA SER A 67 -6.57 -7.14 -0.73
C SER A 67 -6.12 -8.24 0.25
N GLN A 68 -7.03 -9.13 0.66
CA GLN A 68 -6.75 -10.21 1.61
C GLN A 68 -6.41 -11.54 0.94
N ARG A 69 -6.71 -11.68 -0.36
CA ARG A 69 -6.49 -12.92 -1.11
C ARG A 69 -5.11 -12.94 -1.76
N ARG A 70 -4.63 -14.15 -2.06
CA ARG A 70 -3.37 -14.37 -2.78
C ARG A 70 -3.64 -14.67 -4.24
N PHE A 71 -2.79 -14.15 -5.10
CA PHE A 71 -2.89 -14.35 -6.54
C PHE A 71 -1.56 -14.82 -7.12
N VAL A 72 -1.67 -15.57 -8.22
CA VAL A 72 -0.59 -15.79 -9.18
C VAL A 72 -0.92 -14.95 -10.40
N VAL A 73 -0.04 -14.00 -10.72
CA VAL A 73 -0.14 -13.13 -11.88
C VAL A 73 0.94 -13.55 -12.87
N GLN A 74 0.54 -13.86 -14.10
CA GLN A 74 1.46 -14.08 -15.22
C GLN A 74 1.29 -12.96 -16.22
N GLY A 75 2.39 -12.31 -16.58
CA GLY A 75 2.35 -11.13 -17.43
C GLY A 75 3.69 -10.87 -18.11
N GLU A 76 3.75 -9.71 -18.75
CA GLU A 76 4.97 -9.21 -19.40
C GLU A 76 5.47 -7.99 -18.64
N PRO A 77 6.75 -7.92 -18.26
CA PRO A 77 7.29 -6.75 -17.61
C PRO A 77 7.34 -5.59 -18.63
N CYS A 78 6.97 -4.40 -18.17
CA CYS A 78 6.90 -3.20 -18.97
C CYS A 78 7.46 -2.03 -18.14
N LEU A 79 8.42 -1.30 -18.73
CA LEU A 79 9.00 -0.10 -18.14
C LEU A 79 8.37 1.19 -18.68
N ASP A 80 7.60 1.09 -19.76
CA ASP A 80 6.99 2.23 -20.46
C ASP A 80 5.59 2.57 -19.91
N ILE A 81 5.20 1.97 -18.79
CA ILE A 81 3.94 2.32 -18.13
C ILE A 81 4.11 3.73 -17.53
N PRO A 82 3.20 4.69 -17.81
CA PRO A 82 3.31 6.03 -17.28
C PRO A 82 3.58 6.05 -15.77
N PHE A 83 4.55 6.84 -15.32
CA PHE A 83 4.97 6.91 -13.91
C PHE A 83 3.84 7.23 -12.94
N GLU A 84 2.78 7.90 -13.40
CA GLU A 84 1.57 8.16 -12.61
C GLU A 84 0.82 6.88 -12.21
N GLN A 85 1.05 5.78 -12.94
CA GLN A 85 0.38 4.49 -12.82
C GLN A 85 1.27 3.42 -12.18
N CYS A 86 2.59 3.64 -12.10
CA CYS A 86 3.57 2.69 -11.56
C CYS A 86 4.15 3.18 -10.24
N THR A 87 3.54 2.74 -9.13
CA THR A 87 4.06 2.94 -7.77
C THR A 87 5.11 1.89 -7.40
N GLY A 88 5.15 0.75 -8.10
CA GLY A 88 6.18 -0.26 -7.99
C GLY A 88 7.39 0.01 -8.89
N GLU A 89 8.47 -0.71 -8.63
CA GLU A 89 9.73 -0.63 -9.38
C GLU A 89 9.59 -1.14 -10.83
N ILE A 90 8.73 -2.14 -11.05
CA ILE A 90 8.55 -2.79 -12.36
C ILE A 90 7.06 -2.90 -12.67
N GLY A 91 6.66 -2.39 -13.84
CA GLY A 91 5.32 -2.60 -14.38
C GLY A 91 5.14 -4.02 -14.93
N VAL A 92 3.97 -4.62 -14.75
CA VAL A 92 3.62 -5.94 -15.28
C VAL A 92 2.27 -5.86 -15.95
N ILE A 93 2.23 -6.06 -17.27
CA ILE A 93 0.98 -6.18 -18.02
C ILE A 93 0.45 -7.61 -17.81
N CYS A 94 -0.61 -7.74 -17.01
CA CYS A 94 -1.21 -9.01 -16.66
C CYS A 94 -1.83 -9.68 -17.89
N MET A 95 -1.38 -10.89 -18.20
CA MET A 95 -1.99 -11.77 -19.19
C MET A 95 -2.99 -12.72 -18.53
N GLN A 96 -2.62 -13.28 -17.37
CA GLN A 96 -3.43 -14.23 -16.61
C GLN A 96 -3.30 -13.93 -15.12
N ILE A 97 -4.42 -14.01 -14.40
CA ILE A 97 -4.48 -13.89 -12.94
C ILE A 97 -5.35 -15.00 -12.41
N GLN A 98 -4.90 -15.65 -11.33
CA GLN A 98 -5.62 -16.73 -10.67
C GLN A 98 -5.51 -16.53 -9.16
N GLU A 99 -6.63 -16.65 -8.46
CA GLU A 99 -6.62 -16.75 -7.01
C GLU A 99 -6.01 -18.08 -6.58
N ILE A 100 -5.14 -18.02 -5.58
CA ILE A 100 -4.62 -19.20 -4.92
C ILE A 100 -5.06 -19.19 -3.46
N GLU A 101 -5.56 -20.32 -2.98
CA GLU A 101 -5.82 -20.49 -1.56
C GLU A 101 -4.50 -20.43 -0.79
N ASP A 102 -4.52 -19.76 0.36
CA ASP A 102 -3.49 -19.95 1.35
C ASP A 102 -3.53 -21.39 1.82
N LYS A 103 -2.66 -22.22 1.22
CA LYS A 103 -2.16 -23.38 1.95
C LYS A 103 -1.48 -22.81 3.17
N LYS A 104 -2.22 -22.75 4.30
CA LYS A 104 -1.64 -22.69 5.64
C LYS A 104 -0.42 -23.61 5.58
N LYS A 105 0.77 -23.02 5.69
CA LYS A 105 1.99 -23.79 5.88
C LYS A 105 1.84 -24.44 7.25
N GLU A 106 1.17 -25.59 7.27
CA GLU A 106 1.69 -26.69 8.06
C GLU A 106 3.14 -26.82 7.64
N THR A 107 4.02 -26.44 8.55
CA THR A 107 5.41 -26.87 8.57
C THR A 107 5.40 -28.40 8.44
N LYS A 108 5.44 -28.92 7.21
CA LYS A 108 5.74 -30.32 6.96
C LYS A 108 7.23 -30.52 7.20
N GLN A 109 7.55 -30.60 8.49
CA GLN A 109 8.51 -31.57 8.94
C GLN A 109 8.04 -32.94 8.44
N THR A 110 9.00 -33.69 7.91
CA THR A 110 8.92 -35.11 7.58
C THR A 110 8.21 -35.94 8.67
N PRO A 111 7.48 -37.00 8.30
CA PRO A 111 6.50 -37.65 9.16
C PRO A 111 7.15 -38.55 10.21
N LYS A 112 6.84 -38.37 11.49
CA LYS A 112 6.79 -39.48 12.46
C LYS A 112 5.62 -39.32 13.45
N LYS A 113 4.80 -40.37 13.46
CA LYS A 113 3.62 -40.72 14.27
C LYS A 113 3.64 -40.24 15.74
N GLY A 114 2.46 -39.84 16.24
CA GLY A 114 1.95 -40.34 17.53
C GLY A 114 1.36 -39.32 18.51
N LEU A 115 0.03 -39.39 18.68
CA LEU A 115 -0.74 -39.29 19.94
C LEU A 115 -0.82 -37.96 20.74
N ARG A 116 -2.06 -37.42 20.78
CA ARG A 116 -2.94 -37.23 21.97
C ARG A 116 -3.13 -35.82 22.58
N VAL A 117 -4.33 -35.24 22.29
CA VAL A 117 -5.37 -34.59 23.14
C VAL A 117 -5.04 -33.44 24.15
N GLN A 118 -5.99 -32.49 24.22
CA GLN A 118 -6.41 -31.55 25.32
C GLN A 118 -5.96 -30.09 25.06
N LYS A 119 -6.83 -29.10 24.77
CA LYS A 119 -7.98 -28.43 25.47
C LYS A 119 -7.52 -27.51 26.63
N SER A 120 -8.18 -26.34 26.71
CA SER A 120 -8.14 -25.27 27.75
C SER A 120 -6.84 -24.43 27.75
N GLU A 121 -6.81 -23.12 28.02
CA GLU A 121 -7.76 -22.19 28.63
C GLU A 121 -7.33 -20.72 28.39
N GLU A 122 -8.23 -19.82 28.76
CA GLU A 122 -8.23 -18.36 28.68
C GLU A 122 -7.04 -17.64 29.34
N SER A 123 -6.71 -16.43 28.86
CA SER A 123 -6.32 -15.31 29.74
C SER A 123 -6.62 -13.96 29.09
N LYS A 124 -7.66 -13.30 29.57
CA LYS A 124 -7.88 -11.85 29.47
C LYS A 124 -6.78 -11.13 30.25
N HIS A 125 -6.29 -10.00 29.76
CA HIS A 125 -6.08 -8.83 30.62
C HIS A 125 -6.50 -7.57 29.86
N LYS A 126 -7.49 -6.91 30.45
CA LYS A 126 -8.12 -5.64 30.10
C LYS A 126 -7.78 -4.71 31.26
N GLU A 127 -7.37 -3.47 30.98
CA GLU A 127 -7.58 -2.25 31.78
C GLU A 127 -6.71 -1.14 31.15
N GLU A 128 -7.22 -0.22 30.33
CA GLU A 128 -8.13 0.90 30.61
C GLU A 128 -7.69 1.84 31.74
N SER A 129 -7.22 3.03 31.35
CA SER A 129 -7.52 4.32 32.00
C SER A 129 -7.29 5.41 30.93
N LYS A 130 -8.27 6.10 30.31
CA LYS A 130 -9.57 6.74 30.63
C LYS A 130 -9.41 8.27 30.63
N GLN A 131 -10.22 8.92 29.77
CA GLN A 131 -10.77 10.30 29.77
C GLN A 131 -10.63 10.92 28.36
N GLU A 132 -11.61 10.69 27.47
CA GLU A 132 -12.83 11.49 27.26
C GLU A 132 -12.58 12.97 26.96
N GLU A 133 -12.59 13.31 25.67
CA GLU A 133 -13.25 14.51 25.16
C GLU A 133 -13.61 14.31 23.67
N THR A 134 -14.89 14.48 23.37
CA THR A 134 -15.54 14.36 22.05
C THR A 134 -14.87 15.20 20.96
N LYS A 135 -14.09 14.57 20.06
CA LYS A 135 -13.81 15.08 18.71
C LYS A 135 -13.75 13.90 17.74
N LYS A 136 -14.32 14.11 16.54
CA LYS A 136 -14.45 13.15 15.43
C LYS A 136 -13.24 12.22 15.36
N GLN A 137 -13.46 10.90 15.31
CA GLN A 137 -12.39 9.91 15.21
C GLN A 137 -11.51 10.24 14.00
N ILE A 138 -10.34 10.82 14.25
CA ILE A 138 -9.38 11.10 13.19
C ILE A 138 -8.79 9.75 12.80
N LEU A 139 -9.18 9.22 11.64
CA LEU A 139 -8.64 7.97 11.11
C LEU A 139 -7.22 8.27 10.61
N VAL A 140 -6.23 7.77 11.35
CA VAL A 140 -4.81 7.97 11.04
C VAL A 140 -4.47 7.20 9.75
N PRO A 141 -3.94 7.87 8.72
CA PRO A 141 -3.53 7.20 7.49
C PRO A 141 -2.43 6.17 7.74
N ILE A 142 -2.52 5.04 7.02
CA ILE A 142 -1.51 3.97 7.08
C ILE A 142 -0.16 4.53 6.61
N GLY A 143 0.88 4.33 7.41
CA GLY A 143 2.22 4.86 7.15
C GLY A 143 2.54 6.19 7.85
N THR A 144 1.61 6.78 8.59
CA THR A 144 1.91 7.96 9.43
C THR A 144 2.98 7.60 10.46
N ARG A 145 4.12 8.30 10.42
CA ARG A 145 5.18 8.18 11.43
C ARG A 145 5.07 9.24 12.51
N ASP A 146 4.61 10.43 12.14
CA ASP A 146 4.51 11.55 13.08
C ASP A 146 3.35 12.49 12.73
N TRP A 147 3.01 13.39 13.65
CA TRP A 147 2.02 14.45 13.47
C TRP A 147 2.67 15.81 13.68
N ILE A 148 2.85 16.55 12.60
CA ILE A 148 3.50 17.86 12.63
C ILE A 148 2.48 18.95 12.34
N PRO A 149 2.57 20.12 13.02
CA PRO A 149 1.79 21.30 12.66
C PRO A 149 2.05 21.70 11.22
N LEU A 150 0.99 22.10 10.49
CA LEU A 150 1.14 22.48 9.09
C LEU A 150 2.11 23.67 8.89
N GLU A 151 2.24 24.51 9.92
CA GLU A 151 3.12 25.68 9.97
C GLU A 151 4.61 25.33 10.04
N ASP A 152 4.94 24.16 10.61
CA ASP A 152 6.32 23.69 10.77
C ASP A 152 6.87 23.03 9.50
N ILE A 153 6.00 22.73 8.52
CA ILE A 153 6.40 22.18 7.24
C ILE A 153 6.87 23.32 6.32
N LYS A 154 8.15 23.28 5.95
CA LYS A 154 8.73 24.22 5.00
C LYS A 154 8.41 23.78 3.58
N VAL A 155 7.72 24.61 2.82
CA VAL A 155 7.40 24.30 1.42
C VAL A 155 8.42 24.96 0.50
N PRO A 156 9.18 24.18 -0.29
CA PRO A 156 10.07 24.74 -1.30
C PRO A 156 9.33 25.59 -2.33
N GLU A 157 9.95 26.68 -2.78
CA GLU A 157 9.34 27.63 -3.72
C GLU A 157 8.90 26.97 -5.05
N ALA A 158 9.60 25.91 -5.46
CA ALA A 158 9.25 25.10 -6.62
C ALA A 158 7.82 24.54 -6.56
N PHE A 159 7.33 24.21 -5.37
CA PHE A 159 5.95 23.71 -5.19
C PHE A 159 4.92 24.83 -5.15
N LEU A 160 5.29 26.03 -4.68
CA LEU A 160 4.38 27.19 -4.65
C LEU A 160 3.98 27.66 -6.05
N GLN A 161 4.81 27.42 -7.05
CA GLN A 161 4.55 27.78 -8.44
C GLN A 161 3.51 26.87 -9.13
N PHE A 162 3.25 25.70 -8.57
CA PHE A 162 2.34 24.72 -9.17
C PHE A 162 1.05 24.62 -8.36
N THR A 163 -0.11 24.78 -8.99
CA THR A 163 -1.39 24.49 -8.32
C THR A 163 -1.74 23.02 -8.57
N PRO A 164 -1.92 22.19 -7.52
CA PRO A 164 -2.30 20.80 -7.69
C PRO A 164 -3.59 20.65 -8.51
N GLY A 165 -3.66 19.66 -9.40
CA GLY A 165 -4.86 19.44 -10.22
C GLY A 165 -6.12 19.17 -9.38
N MET A 166 -7.26 19.71 -9.82
CA MET A 166 -8.55 19.66 -9.10
C MET A 166 -8.98 18.25 -8.66
N ALA A 167 -8.68 17.22 -9.45
CA ALA A 167 -8.97 15.83 -9.10
C ALA A 167 -8.23 15.37 -7.83
N LYS A 168 -6.95 15.73 -7.69
CA LYS A 168 -6.13 15.42 -6.50
C LYS A 168 -6.62 16.20 -5.28
N GLN A 169 -7.12 17.43 -5.47
CA GLN A 169 -7.65 18.23 -4.37
C GLN A 169 -8.93 17.61 -3.78
N LYS A 170 -9.87 17.18 -4.64
CA LYS A 170 -11.15 16.59 -4.20
C LYS A 170 -10.97 15.32 -3.37
N ILE A 171 -10.05 14.44 -3.76
CA ILE A 171 -9.78 13.20 -3.02
C ILE A 171 -9.31 13.51 -1.58
N VAL A 172 -8.41 14.49 -1.44
CA VAL A 172 -7.90 14.90 -0.13
C VAL A 172 -9.00 15.60 0.68
N GLU A 173 -9.80 16.44 0.03
CA GLU A 173 -10.93 17.13 0.65
C GLU A 173 -11.98 16.14 1.20
N GLU A 174 -12.37 15.14 0.41
CA GLU A 174 -13.27 14.07 0.84
C GLU A 174 -12.70 13.28 2.02
N SER A 175 -11.38 13.03 2.02
CA SER A 175 -10.73 12.39 3.18
C SER A 175 -10.78 13.28 4.42
N ILE A 176 -10.52 14.58 4.30
CA ILE A 176 -10.57 15.49 5.46
C ILE A 176 -11.99 15.58 6.02
N GLU A 177 -13.01 15.58 5.16
CA GLU A 177 -14.41 15.64 5.58
C GLU A 177 -14.87 14.34 6.25
N LYS A 178 -14.44 13.20 5.73
CA LYS A 178 -14.83 11.87 6.23
C LYS A 178 -14.03 11.42 7.45
N ASN A 179 -12.71 11.64 7.40
CA ASN A 179 -11.73 11.08 8.33
C ASN A 179 -11.12 12.14 9.25
N GLY A 180 -11.41 13.43 9.05
CA GLY A 180 -10.83 14.52 9.84
C GLY A 180 -9.36 14.85 9.50
N THR A 181 -8.76 14.16 8.53
CA THR A 181 -7.37 14.35 8.10
C THR A 181 -7.16 13.91 6.64
N VAL A 182 -5.98 14.21 6.09
CA VAL A 182 -5.58 13.86 4.72
C VAL A 182 -5.58 12.34 4.48
N ASP A 183 -5.68 11.92 3.22
CA ASP A 183 -5.81 10.51 2.81
C ASP A 183 -4.58 9.66 3.11
N LYS A 184 -3.39 10.25 3.00
CA LYS A 184 -2.07 9.63 3.21
C LYS A 184 -1.14 10.63 3.89
N PRO A 185 -0.09 10.18 4.58
CA PRO A 185 0.86 11.09 5.20
C PRO A 185 1.57 11.96 4.15
N ILE A 186 1.95 13.17 4.56
CA ILE A 186 2.78 14.08 3.78
C ILE A 186 4.24 13.64 3.92
N ILE A 187 4.99 13.59 2.81
CA ILE A 187 6.40 13.19 2.85
C ILE A 187 7.26 14.43 3.05
N ILE A 188 8.00 14.45 4.15
CA ILE A 188 8.89 15.55 4.52
C ILE A 188 10.28 15.01 4.82
N ASP A 189 11.28 15.86 4.64
CA ASP A 189 12.65 15.56 5.04
C ASP A 189 12.75 15.55 6.59
N PRO A 190 13.32 14.49 7.20
CA PRO A 190 13.44 14.37 8.65
C PRO A 190 14.37 15.39 9.30
N GLU A 191 15.32 15.97 8.56
CA GLU A 191 16.30 16.92 9.10
C GLU A 191 15.90 18.37 8.84
N THR A 192 15.36 18.68 7.66
CA THR A 192 15.05 20.07 7.26
C THR A 192 13.59 20.45 7.46
N HIS A 193 12.72 19.45 7.65
CA HIS A 193 11.25 19.55 7.63
C HIS A 193 10.72 20.14 6.32
N GLU A 194 11.47 19.98 5.24
CA GLU A 194 11.07 20.42 3.91
C GLU A 194 10.12 19.41 3.26
N LEU A 195 9.12 19.93 2.57
CA LEU A 195 8.20 19.13 1.79
C LEU A 195 8.93 18.49 0.60
N LEU A 196 9.05 17.17 0.61
CA LEU A 196 9.66 16.40 -0.48
C LEU A 196 8.64 15.98 -1.53
N ASP A 197 7.45 15.59 -1.09
CA ASP A 197 6.36 15.15 -1.97
C ASP A 197 4.99 15.35 -1.30
N SER A 198 3.90 15.13 -2.03
CA SER A 198 2.52 15.25 -1.55
C SER A 198 2.04 16.69 -1.35
N TYR A 199 2.51 17.63 -2.17
CA TYR A 199 2.07 19.03 -2.10
C TYR A 199 0.55 19.23 -2.24
N SER A 200 -0.15 18.38 -2.97
CA SER A 200 -1.61 18.41 -3.03
C SER A 200 -2.28 18.26 -1.65
N ARG A 201 -1.69 17.43 -0.78
CA ARG A 201 -2.20 17.19 0.59
C ARG A 201 -1.92 18.38 1.49
N TYR A 202 -0.70 18.90 1.44
CA TYR A 202 -0.33 20.13 2.13
C TYR A 202 -1.24 21.30 1.71
N TYR A 203 -1.45 21.47 0.41
CA TYR A 203 -2.26 22.55 -0.16
C TYR A 203 -3.70 22.50 0.36
N VAL A 204 -4.36 21.34 0.29
CA VAL A 204 -5.75 21.19 0.76
C VAL A 204 -5.83 21.29 2.29
N ALA A 205 -4.86 20.72 3.03
CA ALA A 205 -4.77 20.88 4.48
C ALA A 205 -4.66 22.36 4.89
N LYS A 206 -3.92 23.16 4.11
CA LYS A 206 -3.81 24.62 4.30
C LYS A 206 -5.13 25.33 4.04
N GLN A 207 -5.83 24.97 2.97
CA GLN A 207 -7.14 25.55 2.64
C GLN A 207 -8.20 25.22 3.72
N LYS A 208 -8.19 23.99 4.25
CA LYS A 208 -9.11 23.52 5.28
C LYS A 208 -8.65 23.89 6.71
N LYS A 209 -7.53 24.60 6.86
CA LYS A 209 -6.95 25.05 8.14
C LYS A 209 -6.80 23.92 9.15
N LEU A 210 -6.18 22.82 8.73
CA LEU A 210 -5.85 21.73 9.64
C LEU A 210 -4.69 22.13 10.55
N ASP A 211 -4.89 21.98 11.86
CA ASP A 211 -3.87 22.30 12.87
C ASP A 211 -2.66 21.37 12.78
N ARG A 212 -2.90 20.07 12.54
CA ARG A 212 -1.88 19.02 12.47
C ARG A 212 -2.12 18.10 11.29
N VAL A 213 -1.03 17.65 10.69
CA VAL A 213 -1.07 16.73 9.56
C VAL A 213 -0.18 15.51 9.83
N PRO A 214 -0.63 14.32 9.38
CA PRO A 214 0.18 13.12 9.43
C PRO A 214 1.34 13.24 8.44
N VAL A 215 2.54 12.90 8.88
CA VAL A 215 3.76 12.96 8.07
C VAL A 215 4.50 11.63 8.05
N HIS A 216 5.30 11.45 7.01
CA HIS A 216 6.26 10.38 6.83
C HIS A 216 7.60 10.97 6.42
N TYR A 217 8.68 10.29 6.78
CA TYR A 217 10.06 10.64 6.44
C TYR A 217 10.64 9.58 5.50
#